data_AF-H9X901-F1
#
_entry.id   AF-H9X901-F1
#
_cell.length_a   1.000
_cell.length_b   1.000
_cell.length_c   1.000
_cell.angle_alpha   90.00
_cell.angle_beta   90.00
_cell.angle_gamma   90.00
#
_symmetry.space_group_name_H-M   'P 1'
#
loop_
_entity.id
_entity.type
_entity.pdbx_description
1 polymer ?
#
loop_
_entity_poly.entity_id
_entity_poly.type
_entity_poly.pdbx_seq_one_letter_code
_entity_poly.pdbx_strand_id
1 'polypeptide(L)'
;IFPVNARMKTDPPLPEGFYGNGISLACAKTTAGELLTKPLSFAVRLINEAKMAVNDEYVRSAIDLMELRGRPHFTMVGSFFVSDLTNMGFRDVDFGWGKAAYGGPPIRGLGVVPGIISFFIAVRNTSGVDGV
;
A
#
# COMPACT_ATOMS: atom_id res chain seq x y z
N ILE A 1 6.53 -5.81 0.79
CA ILE A 1 5.53 -5.72 -0.30
C ILE A 1 4.55 -4.61 0.06
N PHE A 2 4.13 -3.79 -0.89
CA PHE A 2 3.17 -2.72 -0.66
C PHE A 2 2.39 -2.37 -1.93
N PRO A 3 1.11 -1.96 -1.82
CA PRO A 3 0.34 -1.52 -2.96
C PRO A 3 0.78 -0.13 -3.41
N VAL A 4 0.73 0.10 -4.72
CA VAL A 4 0.96 1.38 -5.38
C VAL A 4 -0.28 1.75 -6.17
N ASN A 5 -0.79 2.96 -5.98
CA ASN A 5 -1.89 3.49 -6.79
C ASN A 5 -1.42 3.64 -8.24
N ALA A 6 -1.96 2.83 -9.15
CA ALA A 6 -1.59 2.77 -10.55
C ALA A 6 -2.45 3.67 -11.45
N ARG A 7 -3.50 4.32 -10.90
CA ARG A 7 -4.46 5.12 -11.68
C ARG A 7 -3.80 6.19 -12.53
N MET A 8 -2.82 6.91 -11.98
CA MET A 8 -2.07 7.95 -12.68
C MET A 8 -0.75 7.47 -13.30
N LYS A 9 -0.48 6.16 -13.23
CA LYS A 9 0.78 5.55 -13.71
C LYS A 9 0.63 4.86 -15.07
N THR A 10 -0.59 4.79 -15.58
CA THR A 10 -0.90 4.24 -16.91
C THR A 10 -0.94 5.36 -17.95
N ASP A 11 -0.68 5.02 -19.21
CA ASP A 11 -0.81 5.93 -20.34
C ASP A 11 -1.76 5.34 -21.42
N PRO A 12 -2.99 5.88 -21.58
CA PRO A 12 -3.54 7.01 -20.82
C PRO A 12 -3.85 6.66 -19.36
N PRO A 13 -3.89 7.64 -18.44
CA PRO A 13 -4.32 7.42 -17.06
C PRO A 13 -5.73 6.84 -16.99
N LEU A 14 -6.01 6.11 -15.91
CA LEU A 14 -7.37 5.65 -15.64
C LEU A 14 -8.32 6.85 -15.47
N PRO A 15 -9.57 6.76 -15.95
CA PRO A 15 -10.52 7.86 -15.88
C PRO A 15 -10.75 8.35 -14.45
N GLU A 16 -11.03 9.64 -14.30
CA GLU A 16 -11.55 10.18 -13.05
C GLU A 16 -12.84 9.45 -12.66
N GLY A 17 -12.96 9.08 -11.38
CA GLY A 17 -14.09 8.29 -10.90
C GLY A 17 -14.04 6.79 -11.26
N PHE A 18 -12.92 6.28 -11.82
CA PHE A 18 -12.77 4.85 -12.10
C PHE A 18 -13.10 3.99 -10.87
N TYR A 19 -14.17 3.19 -11.00
CA TYR A 19 -14.69 2.32 -9.95
C TYR A 19 -14.17 0.89 -10.14
N GLY A 20 -13.01 0.61 -9.57
CA GLY A 20 -12.37 -0.70 -9.63
C GLY A 20 -11.00 -0.71 -8.95
N ASN A 21 -10.31 -1.86 -9.01
CA ASN A 21 -8.96 -2.01 -8.50
C ASN A 21 -7.95 -1.37 -9.45
N GLY A 22 -7.43 -0.20 -9.09
CA GLY A 22 -6.34 0.49 -9.78
C GLY A 22 -5.02 0.39 -9.01
N ILE A 23 -4.66 -0.81 -8.56
CA ILE A 23 -3.48 -1.05 -7.73
C ILE A 23 -2.49 -1.98 -8.44
N SER A 24 -1.19 -1.72 -8.28
CA SER A 24 -0.12 -2.66 -8.60
C SER A 24 0.71 -2.93 -7.34
N LEU A 25 1.33 -4.10 -7.22
CA LEU A 25 2.13 -4.47 -6.05
C LEU A 25 3.61 -4.24 -6.34
N ALA A 26 4.27 -3.47 -5.47
CA ALA A 26 5.71 -3.30 -5.48
C ALA A 26 6.36 -4.09 -4.33
N CYS A 27 7.63 -4.47 -4.52
CA CYS A 27 8.40 -5.21 -3.53
C CYS A 27 9.85 -4.73 -3.48
N ALA A 28 10.24 -4.15 -2.34
CA ALA A 28 11.64 -3.98 -1.96
C ALA A 28 12.17 -5.28 -1.36
N LYS A 29 13.36 -5.71 -1.80
CA LYS A 29 14.00 -6.97 -1.37
C LYS A 29 15.39 -6.69 -0.80
N THR A 30 15.70 -7.29 0.33
CA THR A 30 17.03 -7.28 0.97
C THR A 30 17.11 -8.46 1.94
N THR A 31 18.28 -8.71 2.52
CA THR A 31 18.46 -9.72 3.57
C THR A 31 18.19 -9.13 4.95
N ALA A 32 17.81 -9.97 5.92
CA ALA A 32 17.65 -9.54 7.30
C ALA A 32 18.96 -8.96 7.87
N GLY A 33 20.11 -9.55 7.53
CA GLY A 33 21.42 -9.06 7.97
C GLY A 33 21.71 -7.63 7.48
N GLU A 34 21.42 -7.33 6.21
CA GLU A 34 21.57 -5.97 5.69
C GLU A 34 20.60 -5.00 6.34
N LEU A 35 19.34 -5.40 6.52
CA LEU A 35 18.33 -4.54 7.13
C LEU A 35 18.65 -4.18 8.58
N LEU A 36 19.28 -5.11 9.33
CA LEU A 36 19.67 -4.90 10.73
C LEU A 36 20.98 -4.12 10.89
N THR A 37 21.87 -4.16 9.90
CA THR A 37 23.22 -3.57 10.00
C THR A 37 23.35 -2.23 9.29
N LYS A 38 22.52 -1.97 8.26
CA LYS A 38 22.55 -0.71 7.50
C LYS A 38 21.62 0.34 8.12
N PRO A 39 21.88 1.65 7.91
CA PRO A 39 21.02 2.70 8.43
C PRO A 39 19.62 2.67 7.81
N LEU A 40 18.63 3.28 8.48
CA LEU A 40 17.26 3.38 8.00
C LEU A 40 17.15 3.92 6.57
N SER A 41 18.03 4.85 6.18
CA SER A 41 18.10 5.42 4.83
C SER A 41 18.31 4.36 3.74
N PHE A 42 18.98 3.25 4.05
CA PHE A 42 19.11 2.11 3.14
C PHE A 42 17.74 1.48 2.82
N ALA A 43 16.94 1.19 3.84
CA ALA A 43 15.61 0.63 3.68
C ALA A 43 14.67 1.59 2.94
N VAL A 44 14.71 2.89 3.31
CA VAL A 44 13.94 3.94 2.64
C VAL A 44 14.29 4.03 1.16
N ARG A 45 15.58 3.97 0.82
CA ARG A 45 16.02 3.98 -0.58
C ARG A 45 15.46 2.79 -1.36
N LEU A 46 15.54 1.58 -0.84
CA LEU A 46 15.00 0.37 -1.49
C LEU A 46 13.48 0.48 -1.72
N ILE A 47 12.74 0.98 -0.73
CA ILE A 47 11.30 1.19 -0.84
C ILE A 47 11.00 2.24 -1.92
N ASN A 48 11.75 3.34 -1.95
CA ASN A 48 11.57 4.39 -2.93
C ASN A 48 11.87 3.90 -4.35
N GLU A 49 12.98 3.21 -4.56
CA GLU A 49 13.35 2.60 -5.84
C GLU A 49 12.27 1.62 -6.33
N ALA A 50 11.80 0.72 -5.45
CA ALA A 50 10.73 -0.22 -5.80
C ALA A 50 9.40 0.49 -6.14
N LYS A 51 9.08 1.60 -5.46
CA LYS A 51 7.87 2.40 -5.75
C LYS A 51 7.98 3.16 -7.07
N MET A 52 9.16 3.68 -7.39
CA MET A 52 9.44 4.41 -8.63
C MET A 52 9.50 3.49 -9.85
N ALA A 53 9.91 2.23 -9.68
CA ALA A 53 9.91 1.23 -10.74
C ALA A 53 8.50 0.91 -11.28
N VAL A 54 7.44 1.19 -10.51
CA VAL A 54 6.06 1.04 -10.99
C VAL A 54 5.75 2.18 -11.96
N ASN A 55 5.85 1.90 -13.26
CA ASN A 55 5.47 2.79 -14.37
C ASN A 55 4.40 2.09 -15.25
N ASP A 56 4.03 2.70 -16.38
CA ASP A 56 3.00 2.13 -17.29
C ASP A 56 3.38 0.74 -17.78
N GLU A 57 4.62 0.58 -18.27
CA GLU A 57 5.15 -0.70 -18.73
C GLU A 57 5.11 -1.77 -17.63
N TYR A 58 5.49 -1.43 -16.40
CA TYR A 58 5.42 -2.33 -15.25
C TYR A 58 3.98 -2.77 -14.97
N VAL A 59 3.01 -1.84 -15.03
CA VAL A 59 1.60 -2.14 -14.78
C VAL A 59 1.06 -3.06 -15.87
N ARG A 60 1.37 -2.80 -17.15
CA ARG A 60 0.96 -3.66 -18.27
C ARG A 60 1.60 -5.04 -18.18
N SER A 61 2.90 -5.12 -17.90
CA SER A 61 3.59 -6.39 -17.69
C SER A 61 3.01 -7.20 -16.54
N ALA A 62 2.59 -6.54 -15.45
CA ALA A 62 1.92 -7.21 -14.34
C ALA A 62 0.53 -7.75 -14.76
N ILE A 63 -0.21 -7.04 -15.61
CA ILE A 63 -1.48 -7.53 -16.18
C ILE A 63 -1.23 -8.76 -17.06
N ASP A 64 -0.23 -8.70 -17.95
CA ASP A 64 0.12 -9.82 -18.84
C ASP A 64 0.55 -11.06 -18.03
N LEU A 65 1.35 -10.86 -16.99
CA LEU A 65 1.72 -11.93 -16.06
C LEU A 65 0.46 -12.56 -15.42
N MET A 66 -0.51 -11.72 -15.03
CA MET A 66 -1.75 -12.20 -14.41
C MET A 66 -2.64 -12.96 -15.39
N GLU A 67 -2.66 -12.56 -16.65
CA GLU A 67 -3.41 -13.27 -17.69
C GLU A 67 -2.77 -14.63 -17.99
N LEU A 68 -1.44 -14.66 -18.12
CA LEU A 68 -0.69 -15.87 -18.48
C LEU A 68 -0.60 -16.90 -17.35
N ARG A 69 -0.56 -16.44 -16.09
CA ARG A 69 -0.29 -17.30 -14.91
C ARG A 69 -1.41 -17.26 -13.88
N GLY A 70 -2.53 -16.60 -14.17
CA GLY A 70 -3.56 -16.31 -13.19
C GLY A 70 -3.02 -15.36 -12.12
N ARG A 71 -3.45 -15.51 -10.87
CA ARG A 71 -2.96 -14.68 -9.75
C ARG A 71 -1.96 -15.47 -8.91
N PRO A 72 -0.66 -15.48 -9.26
CA PRO A 72 0.32 -16.22 -8.50
C PRO A 72 0.39 -15.70 -7.06
N HIS A 73 0.45 -16.62 -6.11
CA HIS A 73 0.62 -16.27 -4.71
C HIS A 73 2.06 -15.77 -4.49
N PHE A 74 2.22 -14.77 -3.62
CA PHE A 74 3.53 -14.38 -3.12
C PHE A 74 3.89 -15.20 -1.88
N THR A 75 5.19 -15.45 -1.67
CA THR A 75 5.64 -16.12 -0.45
C THR A 75 5.32 -15.25 0.76
N MET A 76 4.70 -15.86 1.77
CA MET A 76 4.41 -15.20 3.04
C MET A 76 5.58 -15.32 4.02
N VAL A 77 6.45 -16.32 3.84
CA VAL A 77 7.62 -16.53 4.69
C VAL A 77 8.70 -15.51 4.33
N GLY A 78 9.14 -14.74 5.33
CA GLY A 78 10.15 -13.69 5.13
C GLY A 78 9.61 -12.43 4.44
N SER A 79 8.29 -12.35 4.20
CA SER A 79 7.63 -11.20 3.59
C SER A 79 6.90 -10.37 4.64
N PHE A 80 6.96 -9.05 4.47
CA PHE A 80 6.18 -8.09 5.25
C PHE A 80 5.32 -7.26 4.30
N PHE A 81 4.03 -7.12 4.60
CA PHE A 81 3.11 -6.34 3.80
C PHE A 81 2.70 -5.08 4.54
N VAL A 82 2.79 -3.93 3.86
CA VAL A 82 2.39 -2.65 4.44
C VAL A 82 1.49 -1.91 3.47
N SER A 83 0.42 -1.33 3.98
CA SER A 83 -0.50 -0.49 3.20
C SER A 83 -0.68 0.85 3.90
N ASP A 84 -0.54 1.92 3.13
CA ASP A 84 -0.81 3.28 3.59
C ASP A 84 -2.27 3.65 3.28
N LEU A 85 -3.07 3.86 4.33
CA LEU A 85 -4.46 4.28 4.25
C LEU A 85 -4.67 5.74 4.65
N THR A 86 -3.60 6.51 4.89
CA THR A 86 -3.70 7.91 5.34
C THR A 86 -4.42 8.79 4.32
N ASN A 87 -4.36 8.45 3.04
CA ASN A 87 -4.99 9.18 1.94
C ASN A 87 -6.34 8.59 1.46
N MET A 88 -6.96 7.70 2.24
CA MET A 88 -8.23 7.06 1.86
C MET A 88 -9.47 7.92 2.14
N GLY A 89 -9.32 9.07 2.81
CA GLY A 89 -10.43 9.99 3.08
C GLY A 89 -11.45 9.48 4.10
N PHE A 90 -11.15 8.43 4.87
CA PHE A 90 -12.09 7.87 5.84
C PHE A 90 -12.65 8.90 6.83
N ARG A 91 -11.83 9.90 7.20
CA ARG A 91 -12.19 10.96 8.14
C ARG A 91 -12.98 12.11 7.49
N ASP A 92 -13.07 12.15 6.17
CA ASP A 92 -13.82 13.18 5.44
C ASP A 92 -15.27 12.76 5.17
N VAL A 93 -15.64 11.53 5.52
CA VAL A 93 -17.02 11.05 5.48
C VAL A 93 -17.84 11.77 6.55
N ASP A 94 -18.90 12.45 6.11
CA ASP A 94 -19.88 13.14 6.95
C ASP A 94 -21.30 12.84 6.44
N PHE A 95 -22.13 12.25 7.32
CA PHE A 95 -23.52 11.91 7.03
C PHE A 95 -24.52 12.98 7.51
N GLY A 96 -24.04 14.13 7.99
CA GLY A 96 -24.83 15.20 8.60
C GLY A 96 -24.65 15.34 10.11
N TRP A 97 -23.86 14.46 10.73
CA TRP A 97 -23.52 14.49 12.18
C TRP A 97 -22.08 14.93 12.45
N GLY A 98 -21.37 15.38 11.43
CA GLY A 98 -19.96 15.73 11.50
C GLY A 98 -19.04 14.63 10.96
N LYS A 99 -17.78 15.00 10.74
CA LYS A 99 -16.72 14.13 10.23
C LYS A 99 -16.45 12.92 11.12
N ALA A 100 -16.09 11.80 10.51
CA ALA A 100 -15.71 10.60 11.25
C ALA A 100 -14.50 10.84 12.18
N ALA A 101 -14.64 10.43 13.44
CA ALA A 101 -13.56 10.51 14.44
C ALA A 101 -12.39 9.56 14.11
N TYR A 102 -12.70 8.39 13.53
CA TYR A 102 -11.74 7.37 13.12
C TYR A 102 -12.34 6.54 11.98
N GLY A 103 -11.48 6.02 11.10
CA GLY A 103 -11.86 5.00 10.12
C GLY A 103 -10.66 4.18 9.70
N GLY A 104 -10.82 2.86 9.66
CA GLY A 104 -9.75 1.92 9.38
C GLY A 104 -10.22 0.47 9.44
N PRO A 105 -9.31 -0.49 9.25
CA PRO A 105 -9.64 -1.92 9.31
C PRO A 105 -10.21 -2.31 10.68
N PRO A 106 -11.26 -3.17 10.73
CA PRO A 106 -11.89 -3.57 11.98
C PRO A 106 -11.02 -4.51 12.83
N ILE A 107 -10.04 -5.17 12.21
CA ILE A 107 -9.15 -6.14 12.85
C ILE A 107 -7.71 -5.81 12.46
N ARG A 108 -6.79 -5.92 13.43
CA ARG A 108 -5.35 -5.83 13.18
C ARG A 108 -4.87 -7.08 12.44
N GLY A 109 -4.20 -6.89 11.30
CA GLY A 109 -3.68 -7.98 10.49
C GLY A 109 -4.77 -8.65 9.65
N LEU A 110 -5.09 -8.04 8.49
CA LEU A 110 -5.83 -8.73 7.44
C LEU A 110 -4.95 -9.88 6.91
N GLY A 111 -5.50 -11.08 6.73
CA GLY A 111 -4.78 -12.24 6.20
C GLY A 111 -4.77 -13.45 7.12
N VAL A 112 -4.27 -14.57 6.62
CA VAL A 112 -4.30 -15.89 7.29
C VAL A 112 -3.34 -15.97 8.50
N VAL A 113 -2.47 -14.97 8.67
CA VAL A 113 -1.48 -14.90 9.75
C VAL A 113 -1.53 -13.52 10.40
N PRO A 114 -1.81 -13.44 11.72
CA PRO A 114 -1.79 -12.18 12.46
C PRO A 114 -0.47 -11.44 12.29
N GLY A 115 -0.52 -10.14 11.98
CA GLY A 115 0.66 -9.26 11.93
C GLY A 115 1.45 -9.22 10.61
N ILE A 116 1.05 -9.97 9.57
CA ILE A 116 1.73 -9.88 8.26
C ILE A 116 1.39 -8.58 7.51
N ILE A 117 0.15 -8.09 7.66
CA ILE A 117 -0.30 -6.85 7.04
C ILE A 117 -0.41 -5.76 8.09
N SER A 118 0.39 -4.71 7.91
CA SER A 118 0.33 -3.48 8.70
C SER A 118 -0.31 -2.35 7.89
N PHE A 119 -1.10 -1.53 8.58
CA PHE A 119 -1.78 -0.38 7.99
C PHE A 119 -1.31 0.90 8.68
N PHE A 120 -0.93 1.90 7.89
CA PHE A 120 -0.80 3.28 8.35
C PHE A 120 -2.16 3.96 8.21
N ILE A 121 -2.68 4.55 9.28
CA ILE A 121 -4.06 5.08 9.33
C ILE A 121 -3.98 6.50 9.86
N ALA A 122 -4.61 7.45 9.17
CA ALA A 122 -4.69 8.81 9.67
C ALA A 122 -5.55 8.86 10.94
N VAL A 123 -4.97 9.35 12.04
CA VAL A 123 -5.64 9.51 13.33
C VAL A 123 -5.57 10.96 13.81
N ARG A 124 -6.51 11.38 14.65
CA ARG A 124 -6.43 12.65 15.38
C ARG A 124 -6.66 12.40 16.85
N ASN A 125 -5.78 12.93 17.69
CA ASN A 125 -5.92 12.79 19.12
C ASN A 125 -7.01 13.74 19.67
N THR A 126 -7.33 13.59 20.95
CA THR A 126 -8.33 14.42 21.65
C THR A 126 -7.98 15.90 21.69
N SER A 127 -6.69 16.25 21.55
CA SER A 127 -6.21 17.62 21.48
C SER A 127 -6.28 18.22 20.07
N GLY A 128 -6.81 17.47 19.09
CA GLY A 128 -6.96 17.93 17.71
C GLY A 128 -5.72 17.77 16.83
N VAL A 129 -4.65 17.13 17.32
CA VAL A 129 -3.39 16.93 16.57
C VAL A 129 -3.49 15.70 15.68
N ASP A 130 -3.16 15.86 14.40
CA ASP A 130 -3.12 14.77 13.42
C ASP A 130 -1.85 13.91 13.57
N GLY A 131 -1.99 12.61 13.32
CA GLY A 131 -0.93 11.61 13.38
C GLY A 131 -1.21 10.38 12.50
N VAL A 132 -0.32 9.39 12.60
CA VAL A 132 -0.35 8.11 11.85
C VAL A 132 -0.05 6.95 12.79
#